data_AF-A0A1G1RPB9-F1
#
_entry.id   AF-A0A1G1RPB9-F1
#
_cell.length_a   1.000
_cell.length_b   1.000
_cell.length_c   1.000
_cell.angle_alpha   90.00
_cell.angle_beta   90.00
_cell.angle_gamma   90.00
#
_symmetry.space_group_name_H-M   'P 1'
#
loop_
_entity.id
_entity.type
_entity.pdbx_description
1 polymer ?
#
loop_
_entity_poly.entity_id
_entity_poly.type
_entity_poly.pdbx_seq_one_letter_code
_entity_poly.pdbx_strand_id
1 'polypeptide(L)'
;MRGFFRLAPILLILTLAMTACSSGKSDNQVQSYKETKSMVLDILKTEEAKKEMEKAAAEAQKKEDQNKLQVLSTGNGQMIQMAVKDVLTTTNSSKLLQDMMKDPKFAGDFAKAIEKENKQLHKDLLNDPEYQKSMFNALKNPEFEKMIMDIMKSAQYRQQINTVMEQSMQSPLFRVELMKIFKKVVEEEQQPKKSDEKKEGQEKDGGSEEDQKENQSVKESK
;
A
#
# COMPACT_ATOMS: atom_id res chain seq x y z
N MET A 1 -75.84 -4.12 -39.03
CA MET A 1 -74.72 -4.78 -39.74
C MET A 1 -74.52 -4.19 -41.14
N ARG A 2 -73.96 -2.97 -41.25
CA ARG A 2 -73.70 -2.29 -42.54
C ARG A 2 -72.32 -1.61 -42.64
N GLY A 3 -71.49 -1.69 -41.59
CA GLY A 3 -70.15 -1.08 -41.55
C GLY A 3 -69.00 -2.00 -41.96
N PHE A 4 -69.18 -3.33 -41.86
CA PHE A 4 -68.11 -4.30 -42.14
C PHE A 4 -67.81 -4.45 -43.64
N PHE A 5 -68.79 -4.15 -44.50
CA PHE A 5 -68.65 -4.30 -45.96
C PHE A 5 -67.85 -3.17 -46.64
N ARG A 6 -67.62 -2.04 -45.93
CA ARG A 6 -66.82 -0.91 -46.45
C ARG A 6 -65.32 -1.00 -46.12
N LEU A 7 -64.92 -1.87 -45.19
CA LEU A 7 -63.51 -2.05 -44.78
C LEU A 7 -62.76 -3.13 -45.58
N ALA A 8 -63.50 -4.02 -46.28
CA ALA A 8 -62.94 -5.09 -47.10
C ALA A 8 -62.07 -4.63 -48.31
N PRO A 9 -62.41 -3.58 -49.08
CA PRO A 9 -61.58 -3.18 -50.23
C PRO A 9 -60.28 -2.48 -49.83
N ILE A 10 -60.20 -1.89 -48.63
CA ILE A 10 -59.00 -1.17 -48.16
C ILE A 10 -57.93 -2.15 -47.64
N LEU A 11 -58.34 -3.27 -47.03
CA LEU A 11 -57.43 -4.32 -46.58
C LEU A 11 -56.79 -5.09 -47.76
N LEU A 12 -57.51 -5.21 -48.88
CA LEU A 12 -57.07 -5.95 -50.07
C LEU A 12 -56.07 -5.16 -50.94
N ILE A 13 -56.07 -3.82 -50.83
CA ILE A 13 -55.09 -2.96 -51.51
C ILE A 13 -53.75 -2.94 -50.75
N LEU A 14 -53.77 -3.08 -49.42
CA LEU A 14 -52.57 -3.06 -48.59
C LEU A 14 -51.71 -4.34 -48.73
N THR A 15 -52.33 -5.48 -49.01
CA THR A 15 -51.61 -6.75 -49.25
C THR A 15 -50.99 -6.82 -50.65
N LEU A 16 -51.55 -6.11 -51.64
CA LEU A 16 -50.99 -6.04 -52.99
C LEU A 16 -49.70 -5.19 -53.07
N ALA A 17 -49.54 -4.21 -52.18
CA ALA A 17 -48.36 -3.33 -52.16
C ALA A 17 -47.08 -4.02 -51.65
N MET A 18 -47.18 -5.15 -50.94
CA MET A 18 -46.00 -5.89 -50.44
C MET A 18 -45.47 -6.96 -51.40
N THR A 19 -46.18 -7.30 -52.48
CA THR A 19 -45.75 -8.29 -53.48
C THR A 19 -45.11 -7.65 -54.73
N ALA A 20 -45.11 -6.31 -54.84
CA ALA A 20 -44.44 -5.59 -55.92
C ALA A 20 -42.95 -5.33 -55.63
N CYS A 21 -42.19 -6.39 -55.32
CA CYS A 21 -40.74 -6.37 -55.43
C CYS A 21 -40.23 -7.77 -55.81
N SER A 22 -40.68 -8.25 -56.96
CA SER A 22 -40.06 -9.37 -57.66
C SER A 22 -39.75 -8.95 -59.10
N SER A 23 -38.75 -8.10 -59.26
CA SER A 23 -38.13 -7.84 -60.57
C SER A 23 -37.02 -8.86 -60.79
N GLY A 24 -37.15 -9.59 -61.89
CA GLY A 24 -36.29 -10.71 -62.27
C GLY A 24 -34.85 -10.35 -62.61
N LYS A 25 -34.06 -11.43 -62.66
CA LYS A 25 -32.69 -11.64 -63.16
C LYS A 25 -32.05 -10.47 -63.93
N SER A 26 -30.83 -10.09 -63.52
CA SER A 26 -29.76 -9.63 -64.42
C SER A 26 -28.39 -9.82 -63.76
N ASP A 27 -27.55 -10.63 -64.40
CA ASP A 27 -26.21 -11.11 -64.03
C ASP A 27 -25.13 -10.01 -64.16
N ASN A 28 -25.38 -8.81 -63.62
CA ASN A 28 -24.47 -7.65 -63.71
C ASN A 28 -24.19 -6.96 -62.35
N GLN A 29 -24.63 -7.58 -61.24
CA GLN A 29 -24.62 -6.97 -59.91
C GLN A 29 -23.28 -7.12 -59.17
N VAL A 30 -22.43 -8.08 -59.57
CA VAL A 30 -21.18 -8.37 -58.88
C VAL A 30 -20.11 -7.30 -59.14
N GLN A 31 -20.14 -6.63 -60.30
CA GLN A 31 -19.18 -5.58 -60.65
C GLN A 31 -19.53 -4.24 -59.99
N SER A 32 -20.82 -3.92 -59.88
CA SER A 32 -21.32 -2.69 -59.24
C SER A 32 -21.17 -2.66 -57.71
N TYR A 33 -21.20 -3.82 -57.04
CA TYR A 33 -21.04 -3.86 -55.57
C TYR A 33 -19.61 -3.51 -55.13
N LYS A 34 -18.61 -3.90 -55.93
CA LYS A 34 -17.20 -3.61 -55.66
C LYS A 34 -16.88 -2.12 -55.87
N GLU A 35 -17.43 -1.52 -56.92
CA GLU A 35 -17.30 -0.10 -57.20
C GLU A 35 -18.07 0.76 -56.18
N THR A 36 -19.30 0.36 -55.80
CA THR A 36 -20.08 1.06 -54.77
C THR A 36 -19.41 0.96 -53.41
N LYS A 37 -18.84 -0.21 -53.05
CA LYS A 37 -18.08 -0.37 -51.81
C LYS A 37 -16.81 0.47 -51.79
N SER A 38 -16.10 0.57 -52.91
CA SER A 38 -14.92 1.44 -53.05
C SER A 38 -15.30 2.91 -52.89
N MET A 39 -16.38 3.35 -53.53
CA MET A 39 -16.88 4.72 -53.46
C MET A 39 -17.32 5.09 -52.03
N VAL A 40 -18.02 4.20 -51.32
CA VAL A 40 -18.41 4.42 -49.91
C VAL A 40 -17.20 4.41 -48.98
N LEU A 41 -16.20 3.56 -49.23
CA LEU A 41 -14.95 3.57 -48.48
C LEU A 41 -14.15 4.86 -48.67
N ASP A 42 -14.17 5.44 -49.87
CA ASP A 42 -13.51 6.71 -50.14
C ASP A 42 -14.25 7.88 -49.47
N ILE A 43 -15.59 7.85 -49.44
CA ILE A 43 -16.41 8.83 -48.68
C ILE A 43 -16.09 8.75 -47.18
N LEU A 44 -16.01 7.55 -46.60
CA LEU A 44 -15.68 7.38 -45.17
C LEU A 44 -14.23 7.75 -44.82
N LYS A 45 -13.31 7.65 -45.78
CA LYS A 45 -11.90 8.04 -45.60
C LYS A 45 -11.65 9.52 -45.83
N THR A 46 -12.61 10.26 -46.39
CA THR A 46 -12.51 11.69 -46.64
C THR A 46 -12.46 12.45 -45.31
N GLU A 47 -11.59 13.46 -45.23
CA GLU A 47 -11.36 14.30 -44.04
C GLU A 47 -12.66 14.90 -43.47
N GLU A 48 -13.64 15.20 -44.32
CA GLU A 48 -14.95 15.73 -43.93
C GLU A 48 -15.80 14.72 -43.13
N ALA A 49 -15.77 13.44 -43.47
CA ALA A 49 -16.51 12.39 -42.76
C ALA A 49 -15.95 12.17 -41.35
N LYS A 50 -14.61 12.21 -41.20
CA LYS A 50 -13.96 12.13 -39.88
C LYS A 50 -14.32 13.34 -39.01
N LYS A 51 -14.33 14.54 -39.59
CA LYS A 51 -14.67 15.77 -38.87
C LYS A 51 -16.12 15.80 -38.39
N GLU A 52 -17.05 15.28 -39.20
CA GLU A 52 -18.46 15.16 -38.79
C GLU A 52 -18.69 14.03 -37.77
N MET A 53 -17.94 12.92 -37.86
CA MET A 53 -17.96 11.89 -36.80
C MET A 53 -17.42 12.39 -35.46
N GLU A 54 -16.37 13.22 -35.46
CA GLU A 54 -15.81 13.80 -34.25
C GLU A 54 -16.76 14.82 -33.60
N LYS A 55 -17.44 15.65 -34.41
CA LYS A 55 -18.51 16.53 -33.93
C LYS A 55 -19.70 15.74 -33.39
N ALA A 56 -20.12 14.68 -34.07
CA ALA A 56 -21.20 13.82 -33.62
C ALA A 56 -20.84 13.10 -32.31
N ALA A 57 -19.59 12.65 -32.14
CA ALA A 57 -19.10 12.05 -30.91
C ALA A 57 -19.02 13.06 -29.75
N ALA A 58 -18.58 14.29 -30.02
CA ALA A 58 -18.55 15.37 -29.03
C ALA A 58 -19.96 15.82 -28.59
N GLU A 59 -20.93 15.83 -29.51
CA GLU A 59 -22.34 16.09 -29.20
C GLU A 59 -22.99 14.93 -28.45
N ALA A 60 -22.61 13.68 -28.74
CA ALA A 60 -23.05 12.51 -28.00
C ALA A 60 -22.56 12.52 -26.55
N GLN A 61 -21.29 12.88 -26.30
CA GLN A 61 -20.75 13.02 -24.93
C GLN A 61 -21.50 14.09 -24.12
N LYS A 62 -21.86 15.23 -24.73
CA LYS A 62 -22.67 16.25 -24.04
C LYS A 62 -24.09 15.80 -23.72
N LYS A 63 -24.69 14.95 -24.56
CA LYS A 63 -26.03 14.39 -24.33
C LYS A 63 -26.03 13.23 -23.34
N GLU A 64 -24.92 12.50 -23.21
CA GLU A 64 -24.75 11.42 -22.25
C GLU A 64 -24.78 11.92 -20.80
N ASP A 65 -24.17 13.08 -20.53
CA ASP A 65 -24.16 13.71 -19.20
C ASP A 65 -25.54 14.23 -18.78
N GLN A 66 -26.34 14.75 -19.71
CA GLN A 66 -27.72 15.19 -19.43
C GLN A 66 -28.70 14.01 -19.29
N ASN A 67 -28.56 12.97 -20.11
CA ASN A 67 -29.40 11.76 -20.00
C ASN A 67 -29.15 10.98 -18.71
N LYS A 68 -27.93 11.00 -18.17
CA LYS A 68 -27.61 10.31 -16.91
C LYS A 68 -28.36 10.88 -15.71
N LEU A 69 -28.63 12.20 -15.69
CA LEU A 69 -29.42 12.83 -14.64
C LEU A 69 -30.93 12.66 -14.86
N GLN A 70 -31.39 12.67 -16.12
CA GLN A 70 -32.81 12.57 -16.46
C GLN A 70 -33.38 11.15 -16.29
N VAL A 71 -32.57 10.10 -16.50
CA VAL A 71 -32.96 8.70 -16.21
C VAL A 71 -33.14 8.48 -14.70
N LEU A 72 -32.37 9.16 -13.85
CA LEU A 72 -32.46 9.06 -12.39
C LEU A 72 -33.71 9.74 -11.79
N SER A 73 -34.35 10.67 -12.53
CA SER A 73 -35.54 11.41 -12.07
C SER A 73 -36.88 10.82 -12.53
N THR A 74 -36.88 9.77 -13.35
CA THR A 74 -38.10 9.02 -13.71
C THR A 74 -38.33 7.86 -12.73
N GLY A 75 -39.52 7.25 -12.69
CA GLY A 75 -39.80 6.09 -11.80
C GLY A 75 -38.80 4.93 -11.93
N ASN A 76 -38.09 4.84 -13.07
CA ASN A 76 -37.01 3.90 -13.30
C ASN A 76 -35.73 4.23 -12.51
N GLY A 77 -35.48 5.51 -12.22
CA GLY A 77 -34.36 5.97 -11.41
C GLY A 77 -34.42 5.50 -9.95
N GLN A 78 -35.63 5.43 -9.38
CA GLN A 78 -35.83 4.87 -8.04
C GLN A 78 -35.55 3.36 -7.99
N MET A 79 -35.99 2.60 -9.01
CA MET A 79 -35.63 1.19 -9.12
C MET A 79 -34.12 0.98 -9.30
N ILE A 80 -33.45 1.82 -10.09
CA ILE A 80 -31.99 1.78 -10.24
C ILE A 80 -31.30 2.10 -8.92
N GLN A 81 -31.77 3.09 -8.15
CA GLN A 81 -31.21 3.40 -6.83
C GLN A 81 -31.41 2.27 -5.82
N MET A 82 -32.57 1.62 -5.81
CA MET A 82 -32.81 0.45 -4.95
C MET A 82 -31.92 -0.72 -5.35
N ALA A 83 -31.80 -1.02 -6.64
CA ALA A 83 -30.90 -2.07 -7.13
C ALA A 83 -29.43 -1.79 -6.79
N VAL A 84 -28.97 -0.55 -6.94
CA VAL A 84 -27.60 -0.16 -6.54
C VAL A 84 -27.43 -0.27 -5.04
N LYS A 85 -28.41 0.17 -4.24
CA LYS A 85 -28.37 0.01 -2.78
C LYS A 85 -28.27 -1.47 -2.40
N ASP A 86 -29.11 -2.33 -2.95
CA ASP A 86 -29.12 -3.77 -2.66
C ASP A 86 -27.79 -4.42 -3.09
N VAL A 87 -27.24 -4.03 -4.25
CA VAL A 87 -25.93 -4.51 -4.73
C VAL A 87 -24.77 -3.96 -3.88
N LEU A 88 -24.93 -2.84 -3.18
CA LEU A 88 -23.91 -2.26 -2.29
C LEU A 88 -24.06 -2.66 -0.81
N THR A 89 -25.25 -3.10 -0.38
CA THR A 89 -25.53 -3.49 1.02
C THR A 89 -25.59 -5.00 1.24
N THR A 90 -25.53 -5.80 0.18
CA THR A 90 -25.50 -7.27 0.31
C THR A 90 -24.12 -7.75 0.75
N THR A 91 -24.05 -8.95 1.34
CA THR A 91 -22.78 -9.55 1.76
C THR A 91 -21.79 -9.73 0.59
N ASN A 92 -22.30 -9.87 -0.64
CA ASN A 92 -21.51 -9.95 -1.87
C ASN A 92 -20.81 -8.63 -2.24
N SER A 93 -21.29 -7.49 -1.75
CA SER A 93 -20.69 -6.17 -2.01
C SER A 93 -19.30 -6.05 -1.41
N SER A 94 -19.07 -6.66 -0.24
CA SER A 94 -17.75 -6.69 0.40
C SER A 94 -16.69 -7.37 -0.47
N LYS A 95 -17.06 -8.47 -1.12
CA LYS A 95 -16.18 -9.23 -2.03
C LYS A 95 -15.94 -8.45 -3.32
N LEU A 96 -16.99 -7.83 -3.88
CA LEU A 96 -16.88 -6.95 -5.04
C LEU A 96 -15.93 -5.77 -4.76
N LEU A 97 -16.09 -5.09 -3.62
CA LEU A 97 -15.21 -4.00 -3.19
C LEU A 97 -13.76 -4.48 -2.99
N GLN A 98 -13.55 -5.65 -2.38
CA GLN A 98 -12.21 -6.22 -2.24
C GLN A 98 -11.57 -6.53 -3.60
N ASP A 99 -12.33 -7.03 -4.56
CA ASP A 99 -11.82 -7.31 -5.91
C ASP A 99 -11.57 -6.03 -6.71
N MET A 100 -12.40 -5.00 -6.53
CA MET A 100 -12.17 -3.66 -7.11
C MET A 100 -10.94 -2.97 -6.51
N MET A 101 -10.69 -3.11 -5.20
CA MET A 101 -9.51 -2.53 -4.53
C MET A 101 -8.19 -3.16 -4.98
N LYS A 102 -8.21 -4.33 -5.62
CA LYS A 102 -7.02 -4.94 -6.23
C LYS A 102 -6.66 -4.30 -7.58
N ASP A 103 -7.60 -3.61 -8.23
CA ASP A 103 -7.29 -2.87 -9.46
C ASP A 103 -6.51 -1.58 -9.11
N PRO A 104 -5.27 -1.42 -9.57
CA PRO A 104 -4.45 -0.25 -9.27
C PRO A 104 -5.05 1.07 -9.76
N LYS A 105 -5.85 1.07 -10.83
CA LYS A 105 -6.52 2.29 -11.31
C LYS A 105 -7.58 2.74 -10.33
N PHE A 106 -8.46 1.82 -9.94
CA PHE A 106 -9.50 2.08 -8.95
C PHE A 106 -8.89 2.44 -7.59
N ALA A 107 -7.92 1.67 -7.11
CA ALA A 107 -7.24 1.95 -5.84
C ALA A 107 -6.52 3.31 -5.84
N GLY A 108 -5.91 3.70 -6.96
CA GLY A 108 -5.24 4.98 -7.12
C GLY A 108 -6.21 6.17 -7.08
N ASP A 109 -7.32 6.09 -7.81
CA ASP A 109 -8.33 7.16 -7.82
C ASP A 109 -9.11 7.22 -6.50
N PHE A 110 -9.38 6.06 -5.88
CA PHE A 110 -9.93 5.99 -4.54
C PHE A 110 -9.00 6.62 -3.51
N ALA A 111 -7.70 6.27 -3.52
CA ALA A 111 -6.71 6.83 -2.60
C ALA A 111 -6.60 8.35 -2.74
N LYS A 112 -6.62 8.90 -3.96
CA LYS A 112 -6.66 10.35 -4.20
C LYS A 112 -7.93 11.00 -3.65
N ALA A 113 -9.08 10.35 -3.83
CA ALA A 113 -10.35 10.87 -3.37
C ALA A 113 -10.44 10.96 -1.83
N ILE A 114 -9.78 10.04 -1.11
CA ILE A 114 -9.77 10.02 0.36
C ILE A 114 -8.51 10.63 0.98
N GLU A 115 -7.55 11.12 0.17
CA GLU A 115 -6.21 11.49 0.65
C GLU A 115 -6.27 12.55 1.75
N LYS A 116 -7.11 13.57 1.57
CA LYS A 116 -7.23 14.70 2.48
C LYS A 116 -7.81 14.26 3.83
N GLU A 117 -8.90 13.50 3.80
CA GLU A 117 -9.60 12.97 4.96
C GLU A 117 -8.71 11.95 5.68
N ASN A 118 -8.01 11.09 4.93
CA ASN A 118 -7.10 10.11 5.50
C ASN A 118 -5.89 10.77 6.18
N LYS A 119 -5.34 11.85 5.59
CA LYS A 119 -4.29 12.64 6.21
C LYS A 119 -4.76 13.33 7.50
N GLN A 120 -5.99 13.82 7.51
CA GLN A 120 -6.58 14.42 8.71
C GLN A 120 -6.80 13.35 9.79
N LEU A 121 -7.37 12.21 9.43
CA LEU A 121 -7.53 11.06 10.33
C LEU A 121 -6.20 10.63 10.96
N HIS A 122 -5.14 10.49 10.17
CA HIS A 122 -3.83 10.14 10.71
C HIS A 122 -3.28 11.20 11.68
N LYS A 123 -3.49 12.49 11.41
CA LYS A 123 -3.10 13.56 12.35
C LYS A 123 -3.89 13.51 13.65
N ASP A 124 -5.19 13.26 13.55
CA ASP A 124 -6.06 13.19 14.72
C ASP A 124 -5.74 11.95 15.56
N LEU A 125 -5.49 10.80 14.93
CA LEU A 125 -5.00 9.60 15.60
C LEU A 125 -3.66 9.83 16.29
N LEU A 126 -2.73 10.59 15.72
CA LEU A 126 -1.47 10.92 16.40
C LEU A 126 -1.66 11.70 17.71
N ASN A 127 -2.78 12.40 17.88
CA ASN A 127 -3.13 13.10 19.11
C ASN A 127 -3.93 12.23 20.10
N ASP A 128 -4.39 11.06 19.66
CA ASP A 128 -5.16 10.14 20.50
C ASP A 128 -4.23 9.35 21.45
N PRO A 129 -4.47 9.37 22.77
CA PRO A 129 -3.67 8.63 23.75
C PRO A 129 -3.60 7.11 23.50
N GLU A 130 -4.68 6.49 23.01
CA GLU A 130 -4.73 5.05 22.75
C GLU A 130 -3.89 4.68 21.52
N TYR A 131 -3.99 5.49 20.46
CA TYR A 131 -3.15 5.33 19.28
C TYR A 131 -1.68 5.58 19.58
N GLN A 132 -1.36 6.63 20.36
CA GLN A 132 0.01 6.87 20.83
C GLN A 132 0.56 5.66 21.61
N LYS A 133 -0.22 5.08 22.51
CA LYS A 133 0.21 3.90 23.27
C LYS A 133 0.49 2.70 22.36
N SER A 134 -0.39 2.44 21.39
CA SER A 134 -0.17 1.35 20.43
C SER A 134 1.06 1.62 19.54
N MET A 135 1.26 2.86 19.10
CA MET A 135 2.45 3.28 18.37
C MET A 135 3.73 3.09 19.19
N PHE A 136 3.76 3.51 20.45
CA PHE A 136 4.89 3.29 21.34
C PHE A 136 5.20 1.82 21.55
N ASN A 137 4.17 0.97 21.65
CA ASN A 137 4.37 -0.47 21.75
C ASN A 137 4.93 -1.06 20.44
N ALA A 138 4.48 -0.57 19.28
CA ALA A 138 5.03 -0.96 17.98
C ALA A 138 6.51 -0.55 17.84
N LEU A 139 6.91 0.58 18.42
CA LEU A 139 8.30 1.05 18.46
C LEU A 139 9.19 0.22 19.39
N LYS A 140 8.66 -0.54 20.35
CA LYS A 140 9.44 -1.42 21.23
C LYS A 140 9.83 -2.74 20.57
N ASN A 141 10.20 -2.68 19.30
CA ASN A 141 10.69 -3.86 18.57
C ASN A 141 12.23 -3.90 18.57
N PRO A 142 12.84 -5.08 18.38
CA PRO A 142 14.30 -5.24 18.45
C PRO A 142 15.07 -4.46 17.38
N GLU A 143 14.45 -4.18 16.23
CA GLU A 143 15.08 -3.41 15.15
C GLU A 143 15.19 -1.93 15.51
N PHE A 144 14.14 -1.39 16.13
CA PHE A 144 14.14 -0.01 16.63
C PHE A 144 15.12 0.13 17.80
N GLU A 145 15.20 -0.85 18.70
CA GLU A 145 16.20 -0.86 19.76
C GLU A 145 17.62 -0.83 19.20
N LYS A 146 17.94 -1.65 18.18
CA LYS A 146 19.23 -1.61 17.49
C LYS A 146 19.51 -0.24 16.88
N MET A 147 18.51 0.36 16.22
CA MET A 147 18.63 1.70 15.65
C MET A 147 18.99 2.74 16.73
N ILE A 148 18.34 2.69 17.90
CA ILE A 148 18.67 3.57 19.03
C ILE A 148 20.09 3.30 19.52
N MET A 149 20.50 2.03 19.66
CA MET A 149 21.84 1.66 20.10
C MET A 149 22.92 2.16 19.15
N ASP A 150 22.67 2.16 17.84
CA ASP A 150 23.59 2.68 16.83
C ASP A 150 23.67 4.21 16.89
N ILE A 151 22.55 4.89 17.12
CA ILE A 151 22.53 6.34 17.38
C ILE A 151 23.34 6.68 18.63
N MET A 152 23.20 5.92 19.71
CA MET A 152 23.98 6.14 20.94
C MET A 152 25.47 5.90 20.75
N LYS A 153 25.87 5.02 19.82
CA LYS A 153 27.29 4.79 19.50
C LYS A 153 27.86 5.83 18.54
N SER A 154 27.01 6.64 17.89
CA SER A 154 27.41 7.66 16.92
C SER A 154 28.37 8.69 17.53
N ALA A 155 29.24 9.26 16.68
CA ALA A 155 30.19 10.27 17.11
C ALA A 155 29.51 11.52 17.70
N GLN A 156 28.35 11.91 17.16
CA GLN A 156 27.56 13.06 17.62
C GLN A 156 27.04 12.83 19.03
N TYR A 157 26.49 11.65 19.31
CA TYR A 157 26.03 11.33 20.66
C TYR A 157 27.20 11.22 21.65
N ARG A 158 28.34 10.64 21.23
CA ARG A 158 29.56 10.61 22.06
C ARG A 158 30.06 11.99 22.45
N GLN A 159 29.99 12.99 21.54
CA GLN A 159 30.37 14.37 21.88
C GLN A 159 29.46 14.96 22.97
N GLN A 160 28.15 14.72 22.88
CA GLN A 160 27.22 15.12 23.93
C GLN A 160 27.51 14.42 25.26
N ILE A 161 27.77 13.11 25.24
CA ILE A 161 28.13 12.35 26.43
C ILE A 161 29.44 12.84 27.05
N ASN A 162 30.46 13.14 26.24
CA ASN A 162 31.71 13.71 26.75
C ASN A 162 31.48 15.07 27.41
N THR A 163 30.65 15.93 26.82
CA THR A 163 30.30 17.23 27.41
C THR A 163 29.56 17.06 28.74
N VAL A 164 28.59 16.15 28.80
CA VAL A 164 27.87 15.83 30.03
C VAL A 164 28.80 15.24 31.09
N MET A 165 29.78 14.42 30.68
CA MET A 165 30.79 13.85 31.57
C MET A 165 31.72 14.94 32.14
N GLU A 166 32.19 15.86 31.30
CA GLU A 166 32.99 17.02 31.73
C GLU A 166 32.23 17.88 32.74
N GLN A 167 30.96 18.18 32.47
CA GLN A 167 30.09 18.92 33.38
C GLN A 167 29.86 18.15 34.69
N SER A 168 29.67 16.83 34.60
CA SER A 168 29.49 15.96 35.78
C SER A 168 30.74 15.93 36.65
N MET A 169 31.94 15.90 36.07
CA MET A 169 33.22 15.99 36.80
C MET A 169 33.42 17.35 37.47
N GLN A 170 32.79 18.40 36.95
CA GLN A 170 32.79 19.72 37.57
C GLN A 170 31.80 19.84 38.74
N SER A 171 30.86 18.89 38.88
CA SER A 171 29.91 18.86 39.99
C SER A 171 30.64 18.71 41.33
N PRO A 172 30.35 19.57 42.33
CA PRO A 172 30.93 19.46 43.67
C PRO A 172 30.75 18.07 44.30
N LEU A 173 29.60 17.42 44.07
CA LEU A 173 29.34 16.07 44.58
C LEU A 173 30.32 15.05 43.99
N PHE A 174 30.52 15.10 42.67
CA PHE A 174 31.43 14.19 41.99
C PHE A 174 32.88 14.44 42.40
N ARG A 175 33.29 15.71 42.58
CA ARG A 175 34.64 16.04 43.07
C ARG A 175 34.89 15.52 44.48
N VAL A 176 33.91 15.63 45.39
CA VAL A 176 34.02 15.09 46.75
C VAL A 176 34.19 13.58 46.72
N GLU A 177 33.45 12.89 45.85
CA GLU A 177 33.53 11.44 45.70
C GLU A 177 34.87 11.00 45.09
N LEU A 178 35.35 11.71 44.05
CA LEU A 178 36.69 11.51 43.49
C LEU A 178 37.78 11.72 44.54
N MET A 179 37.68 12.75 45.38
CA MET A 179 38.65 12.98 46.46
C MET A 179 38.62 11.87 47.53
N LYS A 180 37.44 11.30 47.84
CA LYS A 180 37.33 10.15 48.74
C LYS A 180 38.00 8.91 48.14
N ILE A 181 37.80 8.66 46.85
CA ILE A 181 38.46 7.55 46.14
C ILE A 181 39.98 7.75 46.13
N PHE A 182 40.45 8.96 45.78
CA PHE A 182 41.87 9.28 45.82
C PHE A 182 42.51 9.05 47.19
N LYS A 183 41.84 9.47 48.26
CA LYS A 183 42.31 9.23 49.63
C LYS A 183 42.44 7.74 49.95
N LYS A 184 41.42 6.93 49.59
CA LYS A 184 41.48 5.47 49.78
C LYS A 184 42.63 4.82 49.02
N VAL A 185 42.83 5.18 47.75
CA VAL A 185 43.94 4.63 46.94
C VAL A 185 45.29 5.01 47.55
N VAL A 186 45.46 6.25 48.02
CA VAL A 186 46.69 6.69 48.69
C VAL A 186 46.88 5.95 50.02
N GLU A 187 45.83 5.73 50.81
CA GLU A 187 45.89 4.96 52.05
C GLU A 187 46.24 3.48 51.80
N GLU A 188 45.73 2.87 50.72
CA GLU A 188 46.04 1.49 50.31
C GLU A 188 47.48 1.33 49.78
N GLU A 189 47.99 2.30 49.02
CA GLU A 189 49.37 2.30 48.51
C GLU A 189 50.41 2.73 49.58
N GLN A 190 50.02 3.55 50.56
CA GLN A 190 50.87 3.93 51.70
C GLN A 190 50.87 2.89 52.82
N GLN A 191 49.89 1.99 52.87
CA GLN A 191 50.01 0.80 53.70
C GLN A 191 51.02 -0.13 53.03
N PRO A 192 52.20 -0.39 53.63
CA PRO A 192 53.09 -1.40 53.10
C PRO A 192 52.29 -2.71 53.07
N LYS A 193 52.26 -3.37 51.91
CA LYS A 193 51.95 -4.81 51.84
C LYS A 193 52.79 -5.44 52.95
N LYS A 194 52.17 -5.81 54.07
CA LYS A 194 52.83 -6.60 55.09
C LYS A 194 53.23 -7.88 54.36
N SER A 195 54.51 -7.93 54.05
CA SER A 195 55.23 -9.12 53.69
C SER A 195 54.96 -10.14 54.79
N ASP A 196 54.05 -11.07 54.49
CA ASP A 196 54.04 -12.37 55.15
C ASP A 196 55.35 -13.07 54.76
N GLU A 197 56.41 -12.80 55.51
CA GLU A 197 57.61 -13.63 55.54
C GLU A 197 58.30 -13.49 56.90
N LYS A 198 57.98 -14.40 57.84
CA LYS A 198 58.89 -15.42 58.39
C LYS A 198 58.50 -15.91 59.79
N LYS A 199 58.21 -17.21 59.85
CA LYS A 199 58.79 -18.17 60.82
C LYS A 199 59.15 -19.40 59.96
N GLU A 200 60.43 -19.69 59.68
CA GLU A 200 61.30 -20.61 60.46
C GLU A 200 60.54 -21.83 60.99
N GLY A 201 60.86 -23.08 60.69
CA GLY A 201 61.95 -23.69 59.94
C GLY A 201 61.86 -25.22 60.06
N GLN A 202 62.52 -25.91 59.13
CA GLN A 202 63.23 -27.19 59.28
C GLN A 202 62.48 -28.43 59.83
N GLU A 203 62.24 -29.42 58.95
CA GLU A 203 62.68 -30.83 59.03
C GLU A 203 61.92 -31.64 57.95
N LYS A 204 62.61 -32.13 56.92
CA LYS A 204 63.19 -33.49 56.78
C LYS A 204 62.20 -34.50 56.18
N ASP A 205 62.72 -35.14 55.14
CA ASP A 205 62.57 -36.57 54.84
C ASP A 205 61.44 -37.04 53.92
N GLY A 206 61.81 -38.03 53.09
CA GLY A 206 60.88 -38.96 52.44
C GLY A 206 60.49 -38.64 51.01
N GLY A 207 61.03 -39.40 50.06
CA GLY A 207 60.66 -39.34 48.64
C GLY A 207 59.34 -40.05 48.31
N SER A 208 58.92 -39.90 47.06
CA SER A 208 58.60 -41.03 46.17
C SER A 208 58.18 -40.53 44.79
N GLU A 209 58.58 -41.35 43.81
CA GLU A 209 58.29 -41.30 42.40
C GLU A 209 56.81 -41.57 42.06
N GLU A 210 56.51 -41.40 40.76
CA GLU A 210 55.36 -41.89 39.98
C GLU A 210 54.03 -41.11 40.18
N ASP A 211 53.29 -40.70 39.14
CA ASP A 211 53.12 -41.36 37.84
C ASP A 211 52.44 -40.45 36.78
N GLN A 212 52.80 -40.72 35.52
CA GLN A 212 52.09 -40.62 34.22
C GLN A 212 51.09 -39.46 33.92
N LYS A 213 51.30 -38.63 32.86
CA LYS A 213 51.12 -38.89 31.41
C LYS A 213 49.77 -39.53 31.01
N GLU A 214 48.86 -38.73 30.48
CA GLU A 214 47.96 -38.95 29.31
C GLU A 214 46.81 -37.92 29.42
N ASN A 215 46.31 -37.23 28.40
CA ASN A 215 46.20 -37.53 26.99
C ASN A 215 45.96 -36.21 26.23
N GLN A 216 46.79 -35.92 25.23
CA GLN A 216 46.59 -34.82 24.29
C GLN A 216 46.49 -35.42 22.88
N SER A 217 45.29 -35.85 22.50
CA SER A 217 44.82 -36.04 21.13
C SER A 217 43.28 -35.93 21.23
N VAL A 218 42.62 -35.01 20.54
CA VAL A 218 42.13 -35.20 19.17
C VAL A 218 42.07 -33.84 18.47
N LYS A 219 42.87 -33.70 17.40
CA LYS A 219 42.51 -32.94 16.20
C LYS A 219 41.38 -33.70 15.52
N GLU A 220 40.28 -33.02 15.17
CA GLU A 220 39.61 -33.12 13.86
C GLU A 220 38.23 -32.45 13.90
N SER A 221 38.14 -31.24 13.33
CA SER A 221 36.96 -30.73 12.61
C SER A 221 37.30 -29.38 12.00
N LYS A 222 38.01 -29.41 10.88
CA LYS A 222 37.84 -28.44 9.79
C LYS A 222 38.41 -28.98 8.49
#